data_AF-A0A3D5PTA1-F1
#
_entry.id   AF-A0A3D5PTA1-F1
#
_cell.length_a   1.000
_cell.length_b   1.000
_cell.length_c   1.000
_cell.angle_alpha   90.00
_cell.angle_beta   90.00
_cell.angle_gamma   90.00
#
_symmetry.space_group_name_H-M   'P 1'
#
loop_
_entity.id
_entity.type
_entity.pdbx_description
1 polymer ?
#
loop_
_entity_poly.entity_id
_entity_poly.type
_entity_poly.pdbx_seq_one_letter_code
_entity_poly.pdbx_strand_id
1 'polypeptide(L)'
;MAIRDEFAGVLVEYKRKRRKALRLFPGVMKTLEKLKSSGVKLVAYTESMEYHTVERLKVLGLDGVIDHLYSRDDHASPAHIEKVRLRTEPDENYALANTRHTKLEISHRKPATEILERIIAECGVDKSQCLYVGDSPMKDIAMANACGITSVLITHPNSKLNDERYELLRSVTHWTDAEVSDEKIVTPTPTHTISTFAELLALFDFGLARSVSPEVLTVWEKTIEVQMHFNDIQLRIRSLYASVMVGIVGATGAVIATVEDPSFEIGNLSFHFVFIAIFAILLSNALFYMMDRHWYHRFLQGAVMNAVKIEKEFGSVLAGIRLSHEISYKSKFSFAKFS
;
A
#
# COMPACT_ATOMS: atom_id res chain seq x y z
N MET A 1 39.84 10.11 -7.81
CA MET A 1 38.67 10.98 -8.07
C MET A 1 38.19 10.94 -9.53
N ALA A 2 38.90 10.33 -10.49
CA ALA A 2 38.59 10.45 -11.93
C ALA A 2 37.53 9.47 -12.50
N ILE A 3 37.51 8.19 -12.10
CA ILE A 3 36.62 7.17 -12.70
C ILE A 3 35.14 7.41 -12.35
N ARG A 4 34.85 7.82 -11.11
CA ARG A 4 33.46 7.97 -10.63
C ARG A 4 32.70 9.05 -11.42
N ASP A 5 33.34 10.16 -11.75
CA ASP A 5 32.70 11.27 -12.46
C ASP A 5 32.56 10.95 -13.97
N GLU A 6 33.51 10.22 -14.54
CA GLU A 6 33.47 9.76 -15.93
C GLU A 6 32.33 8.75 -16.18
N PHE A 7 32.11 7.83 -15.24
CA PHE A 7 31.02 6.85 -15.33
C PHE A 7 29.69 7.34 -14.75
N ALA A 8 29.66 8.45 -13.99
CA ALA A 8 28.43 8.97 -13.39
C ALA A 8 27.37 9.29 -14.44
N GLY A 9 27.75 9.98 -15.53
CA GLY A 9 26.85 10.30 -16.64
C GLY A 9 26.29 9.05 -17.32
N VAL A 10 27.14 8.05 -17.55
CA VAL A 10 26.77 6.76 -18.16
C VAL A 10 25.81 5.97 -17.25
N LEU A 11 26.07 5.93 -15.95
CA LEU A 11 25.23 5.24 -14.97
C LEU A 11 23.85 5.91 -14.84
N VAL A 12 23.79 7.23 -14.86
CA VAL A 12 22.53 7.99 -14.86
C VAL A 12 21.73 7.68 -16.13
N GLU A 13 22.38 7.69 -17.29
CA GLU A 13 21.72 7.39 -18.57
C GLU A 13 21.25 5.94 -18.66
N TYR A 14 22.04 4.99 -18.15
CA TYR A 14 21.68 3.58 -18.03
C TYR A 14 20.45 3.40 -17.12
N LYS A 15 20.44 4.00 -15.93
CA LYS A 15 19.28 3.96 -15.02
C LYS A 15 18.04 4.57 -15.67
N ARG A 16 18.19 5.69 -16.39
CA ARG A 16 17.10 6.37 -17.11
C ARG A 16 16.51 5.47 -18.20
N LYS A 17 17.35 4.89 -19.06
CA LYS A 17 16.92 3.97 -20.12
C LYS A 17 16.27 2.71 -19.54
N ARG A 18 16.87 2.11 -18.51
CA ARG A 18 16.33 0.95 -17.81
C ARG A 18 14.95 1.23 -17.22
N ARG A 19 14.75 2.38 -16.56
CA ARG A 19 13.42 2.79 -16.06
C ARG A 19 12.41 3.00 -17.18
N LYS A 20 12.81 3.58 -18.33
CA LYS A 20 11.91 3.75 -19.50
C LYS A 20 11.51 2.43 -20.17
N ALA A 21 12.42 1.45 -20.16
CA ALA A 21 12.20 0.12 -20.75
C ALA A 21 11.46 -0.84 -19.79
N LEU A 22 11.51 -0.58 -18.49
CA LEU A 22 10.84 -1.39 -17.48
C LEU A 22 9.32 -1.20 -17.58
N ARG A 23 8.65 -2.20 -18.16
CA ARG A 23 7.20 -2.24 -18.34
C ARG A 23 6.69 -3.64 -18.04
N LEU A 24 5.44 -3.73 -17.59
CA LEU A 24 4.75 -5.02 -17.51
C LEU A 24 4.49 -5.55 -18.91
N PHE A 25 4.51 -6.88 -19.07
CA PHE A 25 3.99 -7.51 -20.28
C PHE A 25 2.49 -7.19 -20.43
N PRO A 26 1.98 -7.14 -21.67
CA PRO A 26 0.56 -6.85 -21.92
C PRO A 26 -0.37 -7.76 -21.10
N GLY A 27 -1.38 -7.15 -20.48
CA GLY A 27 -2.39 -7.86 -19.70
C GLY A 27 -2.00 -8.27 -18.28
N VAL A 28 -0.72 -8.26 -17.90
CA VAL A 28 -0.26 -8.72 -16.57
C VAL A 28 -0.95 -7.98 -15.43
N MET A 29 -0.98 -6.63 -15.46
CA MET A 29 -1.62 -5.84 -14.40
C MET A 29 -3.09 -6.21 -14.23
N LYS A 30 -3.84 -6.21 -15.34
CA LYS A 30 -5.27 -6.54 -15.36
C LYS A 30 -5.54 -7.95 -14.82
N THR A 31 -4.70 -8.92 -15.18
CA THR A 31 -4.80 -10.28 -14.66
C THR A 31 -4.53 -10.32 -13.15
N LEU A 32 -3.45 -9.71 -12.68
CA LEU A 32 -3.11 -9.68 -11.25
C LEU A 32 -4.22 -9.01 -10.42
N GLU A 33 -4.76 -7.90 -10.89
CA GLU A 33 -5.91 -7.24 -10.26
C GLU A 33 -7.13 -8.16 -10.20
N LYS A 34 -7.41 -8.92 -11.28
CA LYS A 34 -8.51 -9.87 -11.30
C LYS A 34 -8.29 -11.03 -10.33
N LEU A 35 -7.09 -11.60 -10.29
CA LEU A 35 -6.72 -12.64 -9.32
C LEU A 35 -6.88 -12.13 -7.89
N LYS A 36 -6.36 -10.94 -7.60
CA LYS A 36 -6.47 -10.29 -6.29
C LYS A 36 -7.94 -10.07 -5.91
N SER A 37 -8.76 -9.56 -6.83
CA SER A 37 -10.20 -9.39 -6.61
C SER A 37 -10.89 -10.73 -6.35
N SER A 38 -10.36 -11.82 -6.89
CA SER A 38 -10.86 -13.19 -6.71
C SER A 38 -10.51 -13.78 -5.32
N GLY A 39 -9.78 -13.03 -4.48
CA GLY A 39 -9.34 -13.47 -3.15
C GLY A 39 -8.05 -14.29 -3.18
N VAL A 40 -7.37 -14.37 -4.33
CA VAL A 40 -6.09 -15.06 -4.47
C VAL A 40 -4.99 -14.24 -3.82
N LYS A 41 -4.22 -14.87 -2.91
CA LYS A 41 -3.02 -14.27 -2.33
C LYS A 41 -1.87 -14.31 -3.34
N LEU A 42 -1.38 -13.13 -3.71
CA LEU A 42 -0.32 -12.96 -4.71
C LEU A 42 1.04 -12.85 -4.02
N VAL A 43 1.90 -13.85 -4.22
CA VAL A 43 3.26 -13.89 -3.68
C VAL A 43 4.28 -13.78 -4.81
N ALA A 44 5.26 -12.89 -4.67
CA ALA A 44 6.38 -12.77 -5.59
C ALA A 44 7.65 -13.35 -4.94
N TYR A 45 8.31 -14.31 -5.61
CA TYR A 45 9.55 -14.92 -5.13
C TYR A 45 10.69 -14.78 -6.14
N THR A 46 11.77 -14.09 -5.76
CA THR A 46 12.93 -13.87 -6.61
C THR A 46 14.26 -14.08 -5.88
N GLU A 47 15.26 -14.51 -6.64
CA GLU A 47 16.67 -14.57 -6.22
C GLU A 47 17.40 -13.24 -6.43
N SER A 48 16.71 -12.21 -6.90
CA SER A 48 17.26 -10.86 -7.07
C SER A 48 17.43 -10.14 -5.73
N MET A 49 18.38 -9.21 -5.70
CA MET A 49 18.63 -8.35 -4.53
C MET A 49 17.44 -7.42 -4.25
N GLU A 50 17.24 -7.12 -2.97
CA GLU A 50 16.17 -6.27 -2.43
C GLU A 50 16.06 -4.93 -3.16
N TYR A 51 17.14 -4.14 -3.22
CA TYR A 51 17.05 -2.75 -3.69
C TYR A 51 16.45 -2.66 -5.10
N HIS A 52 16.91 -3.52 -6.01
CA HIS A 52 16.43 -3.54 -7.38
C HIS A 52 15.02 -4.12 -7.51
N THR A 53 14.65 -5.04 -6.62
CA THR A 53 13.35 -5.70 -6.66
C THR A 53 12.27 -4.74 -6.17
N VAL A 54 12.50 -4.06 -5.05
CA VAL A 54 11.58 -3.06 -4.50
C VAL A 54 11.42 -1.89 -5.47
N GLU A 55 12.51 -1.37 -6.03
CA GLU A 55 12.44 -0.29 -7.03
C GLU A 55 11.57 -0.69 -8.24
N ARG A 56 11.70 -1.92 -8.74
CA ARG A 56 10.90 -2.42 -9.86
C ARG A 56 9.42 -2.51 -9.50
N LEU A 57 9.07 -3.06 -8.33
CA LEU A 57 7.67 -3.15 -7.90
C LEU A 57 7.03 -1.77 -7.80
N LYS A 58 7.75 -0.78 -7.26
CA LYS A 58 7.25 0.60 -7.16
C LYS A 58 7.04 1.24 -8.53
N VAL A 59 8.05 1.16 -9.42
CA VAL A 59 7.96 1.74 -10.78
C VAL A 59 6.86 1.08 -11.61
N LEU A 60 6.63 -0.23 -11.43
CA LEU A 60 5.59 -0.98 -12.14
C LEU A 60 4.20 -0.87 -11.52
N GLY A 61 4.05 -0.17 -10.39
CA GLY A 61 2.77 -0.03 -9.69
C GLY A 61 2.26 -1.32 -9.04
N LEU A 62 3.16 -2.22 -8.67
CA LEU A 62 2.83 -3.52 -8.06
C LEU A 62 2.77 -3.49 -6.52
N ASP A 63 3.15 -2.38 -5.89
CA ASP A 63 3.00 -2.18 -4.45
C ASP A 63 1.52 -2.19 -4.04
N GLY A 64 1.15 -3.12 -3.18
CA GLY A 64 -0.23 -3.41 -2.81
C GLY A 64 -1.00 -4.28 -3.78
N VAL A 65 -0.49 -4.54 -5.00
CA VAL A 65 -1.02 -5.61 -5.89
C VAL A 65 -0.47 -6.96 -5.43
N ILE A 66 0.84 -7.03 -5.23
CA ILE A 66 1.50 -8.18 -4.59
C ILE A 66 1.29 -8.09 -3.08
N ASP A 67 0.85 -9.18 -2.45
CA ASP A 67 0.62 -9.21 -1.01
C ASP A 67 1.93 -9.42 -0.25
N HIS A 68 2.82 -10.25 -0.81
CA HIS A 68 4.10 -10.57 -0.17
C HIS A 68 5.22 -10.77 -1.19
N LEU A 69 6.31 -10.04 -1.02
CA LEU A 69 7.57 -10.21 -1.74
C LEU A 69 8.59 -11.00 -0.90
N TYR A 70 9.26 -11.96 -1.54
CA TYR A 70 10.46 -12.62 -1.04
C TYR A 70 11.63 -12.35 -2.00
N SER A 71 12.69 -11.73 -1.51
CA SER A 71 13.90 -11.42 -2.30
C SER A 71 15.17 -11.68 -1.49
N ARG A 72 16.33 -11.79 -2.14
CA ARG A 72 17.60 -11.87 -1.42
C ARG A 72 17.93 -10.55 -0.73
N ASP A 73 18.63 -10.65 0.39
CA ASP A 73 19.21 -9.47 1.03
C ASP A 73 20.23 -8.79 0.10
N ASP A 74 20.38 -7.47 0.26
CA ASP A 74 21.44 -6.74 -0.42
C ASP A 74 22.80 -7.16 0.14
N HIS A 75 23.87 -7.05 -0.66
CA HIS A 75 25.22 -7.24 -0.15
C HIS A 75 25.46 -6.32 1.07
N ALA A 76 26.12 -6.87 2.09
CA ALA A 76 26.61 -6.08 3.20
C ALA A 76 27.48 -4.95 2.64
N SER A 77 27.16 -3.70 2.98
CA SER A 77 28.04 -2.60 2.64
C SER A 77 29.38 -2.80 3.35
N PRO A 78 30.51 -2.49 2.69
CA PRO A 78 31.80 -2.52 3.37
C PRO A 78 31.71 -1.72 4.67
N ALA A 79 32.28 -2.24 5.76
CA ALA A 79 32.09 -1.70 7.12
C ALA A 79 32.43 -0.22 7.30
N HIS A 80 33.09 0.41 6.32
CA HIS A 80 33.51 1.81 6.28
C HIS A 80 32.61 2.74 5.45
N ILE A 81 31.53 2.24 4.85
CA ILE A 81 30.58 3.06 4.06
C ILE A 81 29.19 2.94 4.65
N GLU A 82 28.74 3.97 5.37
CA GLU A 82 27.35 4.08 5.78
C GLU A 82 26.43 4.16 4.55
N LYS A 83 25.47 3.23 4.44
CA LYS A 83 24.43 3.19 3.37
C LYS A 83 23.73 4.54 3.18
N VAL A 84 23.63 5.33 4.26
CA VAL A 84 22.99 6.66 4.30
C VAL A 84 23.62 7.62 3.28
N ARG A 85 24.94 7.55 3.02
CA ARG A 85 25.61 8.47 2.08
C ARG A 85 25.33 8.21 0.60
N LEU A 86 24.72 7.08 0.24
CA LEU A 86 24.45 6.70 -1.16
C LEU A 86 22.99 6.90 -1.57
N ARG A 87 22.07 7.06 -0.59
CA ARG A 87 20.65 7.31 -0.83
C ARG A 87 20.42 8.81 -0.92
N THR A 88 19.67 9.24 -1.93
CA THR A 88 19.35 10.66 -2.17
C THR A 88 18.01 11.06 -1.56
N GLU A 89 17.18 10.08 -1.23
CA GLU A 89 15.84 10.26 -0.67
C GLU A 89 15.77 9.66 0.76
N PRO A 90 14.74 10.00 1.55
CA PRO A 90 14.45 9.33 2.82
C PRO A 90 14.23 7.83 2.63
N ASP A 91 14.61 7.02 3.63
CA ASP A 91 14.49 5.56 3.59
C ASP A 91 13.06 5.05 3.32
N GLU A 92 12.05 5.79 3.79
CA GLU A 92 10.64 5.51 3.54
C GLU A 92 10.28 5.50 2.04
N ASN A 93 10.97 6.34 1.24
CA ASN A 93 10.80 6.36 -0.22
C ASN A 93 11.39 5.14 -0.91
N TYR A 94 12.21 4.34 -0.22
CA TYR A 94 12.77 3.10 -0.74
C TYR A 94 12.05 1.84 -0.24
N ALA A 95 11.12 1.96 0.70
CA ALA A 95 10.30 0.85 1.19
C ALA A 95 9.00 0.66 0.38
N LEU A 96 8.42 -0.54 0.46
CA LEU A 96 7.06 -0.83 -0.01
C LEU A 96 6.06 -0.42 1.09
N ALA A 97 4.98 0.26 0.71
CA ALA A 97 4.01 0.77 1.68
C ALA A 97 2.87 -0.21 1.93
N ASN A 98 2.51 -1.02 0.94
CA ASN A 98 1.32 -1.89 0.98
C ASN A 98 1.63 -3.38 0.77
N THR A 99 2.82 -3.72 0.24
CA THR A 99 3.30 -5.10 0.09
C THR A 99 4.21 -5.49 1.25
N ARG A 100 3.95 -6.64 1.89
CA ARG A 100 4.88 -7.21 2.88
C ARG A 100 6.16 -7.66 2.19
N HIS A 101 7.32 -7.47 2.81
CA HIS A 101 8.60 -7.90 2.24
C HIS A 101 9.41 -8.73 3.25
N THR A 102 9.84 -9.93 2.84
CA THR A 102 10.73 -10.81 3.60
C THR A 102 12.04 -11.01 2.85
N LYS A 103 13.16 -10.86 3.56
CA LYS A 103 14.50 -11.06 3.01
C LYS A 103 14.92 -12.52 3.17
N LEU A 104 15.61 -13.03 2.15
CA LEU A 104 16.13 -14.38 2.09
C LEU A 104 17.65 -14.38 2.19
N GLU A 105 18.19 -15.40 2.87
CA GLU A 105 19.62 -15.65 2.90
C GLU A 105 20.14 -16.04 1.51
N ILE A 106 21.38 -15.64 1.20
CA ILE A 106 22.01 -15.83 -0.12
C ILE A 106 22.26 -17.30 -0.47
N SER A 107 22.38 -18.16 0.55
CA SER A 107 22.63 -19.61 0.43
C SER A 107 21.49 -20.35 -0.29
N HIS A 108 20.26 -19.87 -0.17
CA HIS A 108 19.10 -20.53 -0.77
C HIS A 108 18.99 -20.16 -2.25
N ARG A 109 18.98 -21.19 -3.10
CA ARG A 109 18.82 -21.04 -4.55
C ARG A 109 17.76 -21.95 -5.09
N LYS A 110 17.02 -21.46 -6.08
CA LYS A 110 16.16 -22.32 -6.89
C LYS A 110 17.05 -23.32 -7.66
N PRO A 111 16.69 -24.61 -7.73
CA PRO A 111 15.37 -25.18 -7.46
C PRO A 111 15.15 -25.77 -6.05
N ALA A 112 15.97 -25.43 -5.06
CA ALA A 112 15.80 -25.93 -3.69
C ALA A 112 14.43 -25.53 -3.12
N THR A 113 13.74 -26.47 -2.48
CA THR A 113 12.31 -26.37 -2.15
C THR A 113 12.03 -25.67 -0.83
N GLU A 114 13.02 -25.55 0.05
CA GLU A 114 12.86 -25.15 1.46
C GLU A 114 12.17 -23.78 1.60
N ILE A 115 12.53 -22.84 0.72
CA ILE A 115 11.92 -21.51 0.72
C ILE A 115 10.47 -21.57 0.24
N LEU A 116 10.18 -22.32 -0.83
CA LEU A 116 8.83 -22.43 -1.36
C LEU A 116 7.91 -23.14 -0.37
N GLU A 117 8.37 -24.20 0.30
CA GLU A 117 7.60 -24.88 1.35
C GLU A 117 7.32 -23.96 2.54
N ARG A 118 8.29 -23.13 2.95
CA ARG A 118 8.08 -22.11 3.97
C ARG A 118 7.05 -21.07 3.54
N ILE A 119 7.10 -20.61 2.29
CA ILE A 119 6.14 -19.65 1.74
C ILE A 119 4.72 -20.22 1.79
N ILE A 120 4.54 -21.48 1.39
CA ILE A 120 3.24 -22.16 1.41
C ILE A 120 2.72 -22.28 2.85
N ALA A 121 3.59 -22.68 3.78
CA ALA A 121 3.24 -22.78 5.20
C ALA A 121 2.85 -21.42 5.81
N GLU A 122 3.58 -20.34 5.49
CA GLU A 122 3.24 -18.97 5.91
C GLU A 122 1.91 -18.48 5.31
N CYS A 123 1.50 -19.03 4.17
CA CYS A 123 0.21 -18.71 3.56
C CYS A 123 -0.96 -19.49 4.16
N GLY A 124 -0.71 -20.61 4.84
CA GLY A 124 -1.74 -21.42 5.49
C GLY A 124 -2.72 -22.06 4.52
N VAL A 125 -2.27 -22.38 3.30
CA VAL A 125 -3.07 -22.97 2.23
C VAL A 125 -2.58 -24.38 1.91
N ASP A 126 -3.47 -25.23 1.38
CA ASP A 126 -3.09 -26.56 0.93
C ASP A 126 -2.27 -26.50 -0.37
N LYS A 127 -1.34 -27.45 -0.54
CA LYS A 127 -0.50 -27.56 -1.75
C LYS A 127 -1.33 -27.67 -3.03
N SER A 128 -2.50 -28.30 -2.99
CA SER A 128 -3.43 -28.41 -4.13
C SER A 128 -4.06 -27.07 -4.54
N GLN A 129 -4.05 -26.07 -3.65
CA GLN A 129 -4.53 -24.71 -3.90
C GLN A 129 -3.41 -23.74 -4.29
N CYS A 130 -2.18 -24.25 -4.45
CA CYS A 130 -1.02 -23.46 -4.81
C CYS A 130 -0.67 -23.62 -6.28
N LEU A 131 -0.35 -22.48 -6.89
CA LEU A 131 0.10 -22.38 -8.26
C LEU A 131 1.36 -21.53 -8.33
N TYR A 132 2.37 -22.05 -9.02
CA TYR A 132 3.65 -21.37 -9.22
C TYR A 132 3.84 -21.03 -10.70
N VAL A 133 3.97 -19.74 -11.00
CA VAL A 133 4.24 -19.25 -12.36
C VAL A 133 5.69 -18.80 -12.48
N GLY A 134 6.42 -19.33 -13.46
CA GLY A 134 7.81 -18.94 -13.72
C GLY A 134 8.22 -19.14 -15.17
N ASP A 135 9.33 -18.54 -15.56
CA ASP A 135 9.88 -18.60 -16.93
C ASP A 135 11.03 -19.61 -17.06
N SER A 136 11.58 -20.10 -15.95
CA SER A 136 12.70 -21.03 -15.97
C SER A 136 12.25 -22.48 -15.71
N PRO A 137 12.44 -23.41 -16.67
CA PRO A 137 12.17 -24.82 -16.43
C PRO A 137 12.96 -25.38 -15.23
N MET A 138 14.27 -25.13 -15.18
CA MET A 138 15.12 -25.71 -14.13
C MET A 138 14.98 -25.03 -12.77
N LYS A 139 14.66 -23.74 -12.70
CA LYS A 139 14.57 -23.04 -11.43
C LYS A 139 13.15 -23.04 -10.87
N ASP A 140 12.19 -22.71 -11.70
CA ASP A 140 10.81 -22.50 -11.26
C ASP A 140 10.00 -23.79 -11.36
N ILE A 141 10.00 -24.45 -12.53
CA ILE A 141 9.17 -25.64 -12.75
C ILE A 141 9.70 -26.84 -11.97
N ALA A 142 11.02 -27.08 -11.97
CA ALA A 142 11.61 -28.15 -11.16
C ALA A 142 11.27 -28.00 -9.67
N MET A 143 11.38 -26.78 -9.13
CA MET A 143 11.11 -26.48 -7.72
C MET A 143 9.62 -26.66 -7.38
N ALA A 144 8.72 -26.15 -8.21
CA ALA A 144 7.27 -26.29 -8.01
C ALA A 144 6.84 -27.76 -8.05
N ASN A 145 7.34 -28.52 -9.02
CA ASN A 145 7.09 -29.96 -9.14
C ASN A 145 7.62 -30.72 -7.92
N ALA A 146 8.85 -30.41 -7.48
CA ALA A 146 9.44 -31.04 -6.29
C ALA A 146 8.68 -30.71 -5.00
N CYS A 147 8.06 -29.52 -4.90
CA CYS A 147 7.17 -29.16 -3.81
C CYS A 147 5.80 -29.85 -3.88
N GLY A 148 5.43 -30.45 -5.02
CA GLY A 148 4.13 -31.06 -5.24
C GLY A 148 2.99 -30.05 -5.43
N ILE A 149 3.27 -28.88 -6.01
CA ILE A 149 2.26 -27.87 -6.35
C ILE A 149 2.11 -27.72 -7.86
N THR A 150 1.01 -27.11 -8.31
CA THR A 150 0.76 -26.88 -9.74
C THR A 150 1.80 -25.93 -10.32
N SER A 151 2.53 -26.37 -11.35
CA SER A 151 3.56 -25.57 -12.03
C SER A 151 3.05 -25.02 -13.37
N VAL A 152 3.27 -23.73 -13.60
CA VAL A 152 2.89 -23.05 -14.84
C VAL A 152 4.12 -22.39 -15.46
N LEU A 153 4.52 -22.88 -16.63
CA LEU A 153 5.60 -22.29 -17.40
C LEU A 153 5.05 -21.17 -18.29
N ILE A 154 5.58 -19.95 -18.15
CA ILE A 154 5.27 -18.87 -19.08
C ILE A 154 6.32 -18.81 -20.19
N THR A 155 5.88 -19.05 -21.43
CA THR A 155 6.71 -19.00 -22.63
C THR A 155 6.38 -17.74 -23.42
N HIS A 156 7.15 -16.67 -23.20
CA HIS A 156 6.99 -15.43 -23.95
C HIS A 156 7.96 -15.39 -25.15
N PRO A 157 7.56 -14.92 -26.35
CA PRO A 157 8.45 -14.83 -27.52
C PRO A 157 9.71 -13.97 -27.30
N ASN A 158 9.62 -12.97 -26.41
CA ASN A 158 10.75 -12.15 -25.95
C ASN A 158 11.45 -12.69 -24.68
N SER A 159 11.23 -13.96 -24.31
CA SER A 159 12.05 -14.61 -23.29
C SER A 159 13.48 -14.78 -23.82
N LYS A 160 14.47 -14.75 -22.92
CA LYS A 160 15.90 -14.52 -23.19
C LYS A 160 16.57 -15.43 -24.24
N LEU A 161 15.89 -16.46 -24.73
CA LEU A 161 16.46 -17.56 -25.51
C LEU A 161 16.67 -17.22 -27.00
N ASN A 162 16.09 -16.15 -27.54
CA ASN A 162 16.11 -15.83 -28.98
C ASN A 162 16.80 -14.50 -29.37
N ASP A 163 17.53 -13.84 -28.46
CA ASP A 163 18.21 -12.56 -28.73
C ASP A 163 19.73 -12.75 -28.75
N GLU A 164 20.43 -12.32 -29.81
CA GLU A 164 21.91 -12.29 -29.90
C GLU A 164 22.55 -11.57 -28.70
N ARG A 165 21.81 -10.64 -28.07
CA ARG A 165 22.22 -9.96 -26.83
C ARG A 165 22.33 -10.89 -25.63
N TYR A 166 21.69 -12.06 -25.65
CA TYR A 166 21.83 -13.05 -24.59
C TYR A 166 23.21 -13.72 -24.62
N GLU A 167 23.74 -14.02 -25.80
CA GLU A 167 25.13 -14.50 -25.93
C GLU A 167 26.14 -13.43 -25.52
N LEU A 168 25.87 -12.16 -25.86
CA LEU A 168 26.68 -11.05 -25.33
C LEU A 168 26.58 -10.98 -23.80
N LEU A 169 25.39 -11.10 -23.22
CA LEU A 169 25.20 -11.12 -21.77
C LEU A 169 26.00 -12.27 -21.13
N ARG A 170 25.93 -13.48 -21.70
CA ARG A 170 26.69 -14.66 -21.25
C ARG A 170 28.20 -14.43 -21.27
N SER A 171 28.72 -13.76 -22.29
CA SER A 171 30.17 -13.50 -22.41
C SER A 171 30.68 -12.41 -21.46
N VAL A 172 29.81 -11.59 -20.87
CA VAL A 172 30.18 -10.48 -19.98
C VAL A 172 29.69 -10.63 -18.53
N THR A 173 28.88 -11.64 -18.21
CA THR A 173 28.48 -11.93 -16.83
C THR A 173 29.51 -12.78 -16.10
N HIS A 174 29.61 -12.62 -14.78
CA HIS A 174 30.40 -13.51 -13.91
C HIS A 174 29.71 -14.87 -13.66
N TRP A 175 28.83 -15.31 -14.55
CA TRP A 175 28.13 -16.57 -14.37
C TRP A 175 29.09 -17.72 -14.61
N THR A 176 29.07 -18.72 -13.73
CA THR A 176 29.92 -19.90 -13.87
C THR A 176 29.42 -20.81 -14.99
N ASP A 177 30.30 -21.59 -15.62
CA ASP A 177 29.89 -22.58 -16.63
C ASP A 177 28.84 -23.56 -16.11
N ALA A 178 28.85 -23.84 -14.79
CA ALA A 178 27.83 -24.63 -14.10
C ALA A 178 26.43 -23.97 -14.12
N GLU A 179 26.35 -22.65 -13.88
CA GLU A 179 25.10 -21.87 -13.94
C GLU A 179 24.51 -21.79 -15.37
N VAL A 180 25.31 -22.15 -16.38
CA VAL A 180 24.94 -22.18 -17.80
C VAL A 180 24.70 -23.62 -18.29
N SER A 181 25.39 -24.62 -17.73
CA SER A 181 25.29 -26.03 -18.14
C SER A 181 24.06 -26.76 -17.60
N ASP A 182 23.45 -26.28 -16.51
CA ASP A 182 22.25 -26.87 -15.91
C ASP A 182 21.03 -26.86 -16.86
N GLU A 183 21.05 -26.07 -17.93
CA GLU A 183 19.99 -26.06 -18.96
C GLU A 183 19.96 -27.33 -19.84
N LYS A 184 20.95 -28.22 -19.76
CA LYS A 184 21.02 -29.49 -20.54
C LYS A 184 20.50 -30.72 -19.79
N ILE A 185 20.03 -30.57 -18.56
CA ILE A 185 19.40 -31.64 -17.77
C ILE A 185 17.97 -31.87 -18.30
N VAL A 186 17.44 -33.08 -18.14
CA VAL A 186 16.05 -33.47 -18.48
C VAL A 186 15.07 -32.36 -18.10
N THR A 187 14.51 -31.67 -19.10
CA THR A 187 13.59 -30.55 -18.88
C THR A 187 12.38 -31.02 -18.09
N PRO A 188 12.11 -30.47 -16.89
CA PRO A 188 10.96 -30.87 -16.12
C PRO A 188 9.68 -30.52 -16.88
N THR A 189 8.73 -31.43 -16.90
CA THR A 189 7.44 -31.21 -17.54
C THR A 189 6.58 -30.30 -16.64
N PRO A 190 6.16 -29.12 -17.10
CA PRO A 190 5.25 -28.27 -16.33
C PRO A 190 3.84 -28.86 -16.32
N THR A 191 3.05 -28.54 -15.30
CA THR A 191 1.62 -28.92 -15.27
C THR A 191 0.86 -28.21 -16.38
N HIS A 192 1.13 -26.91 -16.60
CA HIS A 192 0.57 -26.13 -17.69
C HIS A 192 1.62 -25.20 -18.31
N THR A 193 1.39 -24.81 -19.57
CA THR A 193 2.21 -23.82 -20.27
C THR A 193 1.29 -22.71 -20.78
N ILE A 194 1.68 -21.46 -20.56
CA ILE A 194 0.93 -20.27 -21.02
C ILE A 194 1.84 -19.34 -21.82
N SER A 195 1.27 -18.59 -22.75
CA SER A 195 2.01 -17.54 -23.49
C SER A 195 1.78 -16.15 -22.90
N THR A 196 0.63 -15.96 -22.25
CA THR A 196 0.20 -14.70 -21.64
C THR A 196 -0.37 -14.94 -20.24
N PHE A 197 -0.25 -13.95 -19.36
CA PHE A 197 -0.82 -14.05 -18.01
C PHE A 197 -2.35 -14.22 -18.01
N ALA A 198 -3.05 -13.69 -19.01
CA ALA A 198 -4.50 -13.79 -19.10
C ALA A 198 -5.02 -15.24 -19.19
N GLU A 199 -4.22 -16.15 -19.75
CA GLU A 199 -4.56 -17.58 -19.86
C GLU A 199 -4.74 -18.26 -18.50
N LEU A 200 -4.11 -17.74 -17.42
CA LEU A 200 -4.34 -18.25 -16.06
C LEU A 200 -5.83 -18.26 -15.72
N LEU A 201 -6.55 -17.18 -16.06
CA LEU A 201 -7.98 -17.03 -15.77
C LEU A 201 -8.87 -17.98 -16.58
N ALA A 202 -8.35 -18.57 -17.66
CA ALA A 202 -9.06 -19.55 -18.47
C ALA A 202 -8.72 -20.99 -18.05
N LEU A 203 -7.51 -21.22 -17.53
CA LEU A 203 -7.04 -22.54 -17.12
C LEU A 203 -7.49 -22.93 -15.71
N PHE A 204 -7.68 -21.96 -14.83
CA PHE A 204 -7.98 -22.21 -13.43
C PHE A 204 -9.22 -21.44 -12.99
N ASP A 205 -10.05 -22.11 -12.19
CA ASP A 205 -11.10 -21.45 -11.43
C ASP A 205 -10.51 -20.91 -10.13
N PHE A 206 -10.37 -19.59 -10.05
CA PHE A 206 -9.90 -18.90 -8.84
C PHE A 206 -11.04 -18.59 -7.87
N GLY A 207 -12.23 -19.14 -8.12
CA GLY A 207 -13.45 -18.80 -7.41
C GLY A 207 -13.96 -17.43 -7.81
N LEU A 208 -15.26 -17.21 -7.58
CA LEU A 208 -15.78 -15.85 -7.53
C LEU A 208 -15.09 -15.12 -6.39
N ALA A 209 -14.41 -14.03 -6.73
CA ALA A 209 -14.23 -12.84 -5.88
C ALA A 209 -15.27 -12.85 -4.79
N ARG A 210 -14.84 -12.99 -3.52
CA ARG A 210 -15.70 -12.98 -2.33
C ARG A 210 -16.99 -12.29 -2.70
N SER A 211 -18.04 -13.06 -2.97
CA SER A 211 -19.30 -12.46 -3.34
C SER A 211 -19.62 -11.50 -2.21
N VAL A 212 -20.07 -10.29 -2.54
CA VAL A 212 -20.55 -9.38 -1.50
C VAL A 212 -21.72 -10.09 -0.87
N SER A 213 -21.48 -10.75 0.27
CA SER A 213 -22.55 -11.38 1.01
C SER A 213 -23.49 -10.24 1.45
N PRO A 214 -24.80 -10.51 1.58
CA PRO A 214 -25.73 -9.51 2.11
C PRO A 214 -25.24 -8.90 3.42
N GLU A 215 -24.53 -9.67 4.24
CA GLU A 215 -23.90 -9.24 5.49
C GLU A 215 -22.85 -8.14 5.28
N VAL A 216 -21.97 -8.25 4.27
CA VAL A 216 -20.95 -7.22 3.98
C VAL A 216 -21.62 -5.92 3.56
N LEU A 217 -22.66 -5.99 2.74
CA LEU A 217 -23.43 -4.81 2.34
C LEU A 217 -24.09 -4.17 3.56
N THR A 218 -24.72 -4.96 4.43
CA THR A 218 -25.31 -4.47 5.69
C THR A 218 -24.28 -3.83 6.61
N VAL A 219 -23.09 -4.41 6.75
CA VAL A 219 -22.00 -3.83 7.56
C VAL A 219 -21.52 -2.50 6.97
N TRP A 220 -21.39 -2.41 5.64
CA TRP A 220 -21.07 -1.17 4.96
C TRP A 220 -22.15 -0.11 5.19
N GLU A 221 -23.42 -0.45 4.97
CA GLU A 221 -24.58 0.43 5.22
C GLU A 221 -24.58 0.96 6.65
N LYS A 222 -24.41 0.09 7.66
CA LYS A 222 -24.33 0.52 9.06
C LYS A 222 -23.12 1.40 9.36
N THR A 223 -21.99 1.16 8.69
CA THR A 223 -20.82 2.04 8.83
C THR A 223 -21.10 3.44 8.27
N ILE A 224 -21.77 3.53 7.11
CA ILE A 224 -22.18 4.82 6.52
C ILE A 224 -23.21 5.53 7.39
N GLU A 225 -24.20 4.82 7.93
CA GLU A 225 -25.17 5.39 8.87
C GLU A 225 -24.50 6.00 10.11
N VAL A 226 -23.54 5.29 10.70
CA VAL A 226 -22.76 5.78 11.85
C VAL A 226 -21.93 7.02 11.46
N GLN A 227 -21.33 7.04 10.27
CA GLN A 227 -20.61 8.20 9.75
C GLN A 227 -21.53 9.42 9.62
N MET A 228 -22.72 9.25 9.02
CA MET A 228 -23.71 10.32 8.90
C MET A 228 -24.16 10.83 10.27
N HIS A 229 -24.37 9.91 11.23
CA HIS A 229 -24.77 10.24 12.58
C HIS A 229 -23.71 11.09 13.31
N PHE A 230 -22.43 10.72 13.25
CA PHE A 230 -21.36 11.52 13.85
C PHE A 230 -21.20 12.89 13.19
N ASN A 231 -21.35 12.96 11.87
CA ASN A 231 -21.32 14.24 11.16
C ASN A 231 -22.48 15.16 11.58
N ASP A 232 -23.69 14.62 11.73
CA ASP A 232 -24.85 15.37 12.24
C ASP A 232 -24.64 15.84 13.69
N ILE A 233 -24.13 14.98 14.58
CA ILE A 233 -23.79 15.37 15.95
C ILE A 233 -22.77 16.53 15.94
N GLN A 234 -21.74 16.46 15.10
CA GLN A 234 -20.72 17.50 15.02
C GLN A 234 -21.31 18.85 14.57
N LEU A 235 -22.21 18.85 13.58
CA LEU A 235 -22.92 20.05 13.14
C LEU A 235 -23.83 20.62 14.23
N ARG A 236 -24.57 19.76 14.97
CA ARG A 236 -25.44 20.18 16.07
C ARG A 236 -24.66 20.83 17.20
N ILE A 237 -23.53 20.24 17.61
CA ILE A 237 -22.67 20.79 18.67
C ILE A 237 -22.11 22.15 18.24
N ARG A 238 -21.68 22.31 16.99
CA ARG A 238 -21.21 23.58 16.43
C ARG A 238 -22.29 24.65 16.43
N SER A 239 -23.52 24.28 16.06
CA SER A 239 -24.66 25.19 16.10
C SER A 239 -25.00 25.59 17.53
N LEU A 240 -25.03 24.65 18.48
CA LEU A 240 -25.27 24.93 19.89
C LEU A 240 -24.20 25.86 20.46
N TYR A 241 -22.93 25.61 20.13
CA TYR A 241 -21.83 26.47 20.53
C TYR A 241 -22.01 27.91 20.03
N ALA A 242 -22.39 28.09 18.76
CA ALA A 242 -22.68 29.42 18.21
C ALA A 242 -23.82 30.12 18.98
N SER A 243 -24.90 29.39 19.31
CA SER A 243 -26.00 29.93 20.11
C SER A 243 -25.56 30.32 21.53
N VAL A 244 -24.73 29.51 22.19
CA VAL A 244 -24.17 29.84 23.52
C VAL A 244 -23.31 31.10 23.44
N MET A 245 -22.46 31.24 22.42
CA MET A 245 -21.64 32.44 22.23
C MET A 245 -22.48 33.69 22.01
N VAL A 246 -23.49 33.63 21.15
CA VAL A 246 -24.43 34.74 20.93
C VAL A 246 -25.16 35.09 22.22
N GLY A 247 -25.59 34.09 23.00
CA GLY A 247 -26.25 34.30 24.29
C GLY A 247 -25.35 35.02 25.29
N ILE A 248 -24.09 34.59 25.44
CA ILE A 248 -23.15 35.23 26.37
C ILE A 248 -22.86 36.67 25.94
N VAL A 249 -22.58 36.91 24.65
CA VAL A 249 -22.31 38.25 24.12
C VAL A 249 -23.53 39.16 24.30
N GLY A 250 -24.72 38.67 23.96
CA GLY A 250 -25.97 39.42 24.09
C GLY A 250 -26.30 39.77 25.54
N ALA A 251 -26.19 38.81 26.46
CA ALA A 251 -26.42 39.03 27.89
C ALA A 251 -25.41 40.03 28.48
N THR A 252 -24.13 39.91 28.11
CA THR A 252 -23.09 40.84 28.55
C THR A 252 -23.33 42.25 28.05
N GLY A 253 -23.70 42.40 26.77
CA GLY A 253 -24.05 43.70 26.20
C GLY A 253 -25.26 44.34 26.87
N ALA A 254 -26.29 43.55 27.19
CA ALA A 254 -27.48 44.04 27.88
C ALA A 254 -27.17 44.54 29.30
N VAL A 255 -26.35 43.81 30.07
CA VAL A 255 -25.97 44.21 31.43
C VAL A 255 -25.16 45.51 31.41
N ILE A 256 -24.15 45.61 30.52
CA ILE A 256 -23.33 46.82 30.39
C ILE A 256 -24.16 48.03 29.99
N ALA A 257 -25.18 47.84 29.15
CA ALA A 257 -26.03 48.93 28.68
C ALA A 257 -27.07 49.41 29.71
N THR A 258 -27.39 48.61 30.72
CA THR A 258 -28.52 48.87 31.65
C THR A 258 -28.09 49.13 33.09
N VAL A 259 -26.91 48.66 33.50
CA VAL A 259 -26.41 48.81 34.88
C VAL A 259 -25.27 49.83 34.89
N GLU A 260 -25.45 50.92 35.66
CA GLU A 260 -24.47 52.03 35.75
C GLU A 260 -23.08 51.57 36.24
N ASP A 261 -23.05 50.68 37.23
CA ASP A 261 -21.83 50.01 37.70
C ASP A 261 -22.08 48.49 37.76
N PRO A 262 -21.74 47.73 36.71
CA PRO A 262 -21.96 46.28 36.65
C PRO A 262 -20.87 45.54 37.42
N SER A 263 -20.56 45.98 38.63
CA SER A 263 -19.69 45.31 39.58
C SER A 263 -20.50 44.63 40.69
N PHE A 264 -19.93 43.57 41.25
CA PHE A 264 -20.50 42.88 42.41
C PHE A 264 -19.40 42.59 43.42
N GLU A 265 -19.77 42.55 44.70
CA GLU A 265 -18.84 42.31 45.80
C GLU A 265 -18.97 40.89 46.32
N ILE A 266 -17.83 40.19 46.48
CA ILE A 266 -17.75 38.92 47.20
C ILE A 266 -16.71 39.09 48.31
N GLY A 267 -17.18 39.26 49.54
CA GLY A 267 -16.31 39.60 50.68
C GLY A 267 -15.67 40.97 50.50
N ASN A 268 -14.34 41.05 50.57
CA ASN A 268 -13.59 42.30 50.41
C ASN A 268 -13.11 42.56 48.95
N LEU A 269 -13.60 41.78 47.98
CA LEU A 269 -13.19 41.87 46.58
C LEU A 269 -14.36 42.31 45.71
N SER A 270 -14.15 43.33 44.89
CA SER A 270 -15.08 43.78 43.85
C SER A 270 -14.70 43.20 42.50
N PHE A 271 -15.68 42.65 41.79
CA PHE A 271 -15.50 42.02 40.49
C PHE A 271 -16.43 42.67 39.47
N HIS A 272 -15.88 43.01 38.30
CA HIS A 272 -16.67 43.49 37.18
C HIS A 272 -17.33 42.31 36.45
N PHE A 273 -18.60 42.43 36.06
CA PHE A 273 -19.37 41.37 35.38
C PHE A 273 -18.67 40.87 34.09
N VAL A 274 -17.91 41.74 33.43
CA VAL A 274 -17.10 41.40 32.24
C VAL A 274 -16.14 40.23 32.50
N PHE A 275 -15.58 40.10 33.70
CA PHE A 275 -14.70 38.98 34.03
C PHE A 275 -15.44 37.63 34.07
N ILE A 276 -16.69 37.63 34.54
CA ILE A 276 -17.56 36.43 34.47
C ILE A 276 -17.84 36.09 33.00
N ALA A 277 -18.18 37.08 32.18
CA ALA A 277 -18.45 36.87 30.76
C ALA A 277 -17.23 36.30 30.01
N ILE A 278 -16.04 36.88 30.24
CA ILE A 278 -14.79 36.37 29.67
C ILE A 278 -14.52 34.94 30.14
N PHE A 279 -14.67 34.67 31.44
CA PHE A 279 -14.51 33.32 31.97
C PHE A 279 -15.49 32.32 31.33
N ALA A 280 -16.76 32.68 31.18
CA ALA A 280 -17.78 31.85 30.54
C ALA A 280 -17.46 31.58 29.06
N ILE A 281 -16.96 32.58 28.32
CA ILE A 281 -16.50 32.42 26.93
C ILE A 281 -15.30 31.46 26.87
N LEU A 282 -14.29 31.66 27.72
CA LEU A 282 -13.09 30.81 27.74
C LEU A 282 -13.44 29.36 28.10
N LEU A 283 -14.28 29.16 29.11
CA LEU A 283 -14.75 27.83 29.52
C LEU A 283 -15.54 27.15 28.39
N SER A 284 -16.49 27.87 27.78
CA SER A 284 -17.29 27.34 26.68
C SER A 284 -16.44 26.99 25.46
N ASN A 285 -15.43 27.82 25.13
CA ASN A 285 -14.45 27.54 24.08
C ASN A 285 -13.65 26.28 24.39
N ALA A 286 -13.14 26.14 25.62
CA ALA A 286 -12.34 24.98 26.02
C ALA A 286 -13.15 23.69 25.96
N LEU A 287 -14.40 23.70 26.45
CA LEU A 287 -15.30 22.55 26.39
C LEU A 287 -15.67 22.19 24.95
N PHE A 288 -16.01 23.19 24.12
CA PHE A 288 -16.32 22.98 22.72
C PHE A 288 -15.12 22.42 21.95
N TYR A 289 -13.93 23.00 22.15
CA TYR A 289 -12.69 22.50 21.56
C TYR A 289 -12.43 21.05 21.95
N MET A 290 -12.56 20.72 23.23
CA MET A 290 -12.36 19.36 23.72
C MET A 290 -13.33 18.37 23.04
N MET A 291 -14.62 18.71 23.00
CA MET A 291 -15.63 17.87 22.37
C MET A 291 -15.41 17.71 20.86
N ASP A 292 -15.22 18.80 20.11
CA ASP A 292 -15.07 18.76 18.65
C ASP A 292 -13.77 18.05 18.27
N ARG A 293 -12.63 18.45 18.85
CA ARG A 293 -11.31 17.98 18.44
C ARG A 293 -10.95 16.59 18.94
N HIS A 294 -11.24 16.29 20.21
CA HIS A 294 -10.76 15.07 20.85
C HIS A 294 -11.77 13.94 20.85
N TRP A 295 -13.08 14.22 20.74
CA TRP A 295 -14.10 13.19 20.76
C TRP A 295 -14.73 12.99 19.38
N TYR A 296 -15.61 13.91 18.96
CA TYR A 296 -16.47 13.68 17.80
C TYR A 296 -15.72 13.63 16.48
N HIS A 297 -14.70 14.48 16.29
CA HIS A 297 -13.88 14.38 15.09
C HIS A 297 -13.13 13.05 15.01
N ARG A 298 -12.65 12.50 16.14
CA ARG A 298 -11.97 11.19 16.16
C ARG A 298 -12.94 10.05 15.87
N PHE A 299 -14.18 10.12 16.37
CA PHE A 299 -15.21 9.13 16.08
C PHE A 299 -15.61 9.13 14.60
N LEU A 300 -15.82 10.32 14.02
CA LEU A 300 -16.08 10.49 12.59
C LEU A 300 -14.92 9.94 11.75
N GLN A 301 -13.67 10.27 12.09
CA GLN A 301 -12.49 9.72 11.42
C GLN A 301 -12.45 8.19 11.49
N GLY A 302 -12.74 7.60 12.66
CA GLY A 302 -12.79 6.15 12.84
C GLY A 302 -13.82 5.48 11.94
N ALA A 303 -15.04 6.04 11.87
CA ALA A 303 -16.10 5.54 11.00
C ALA A 303 -15.73 5.64 9.50
N VAL A 304 -15.18 6.78 9.08
CA VAL A 304 -14.69 7.00 7.70
C VAL A 304 -13.57 6.01 7.34
N MET A 305 -12.60 5.81 8.23
CA MET A 305 -11.52 4.86 7.99
C MET A 305 -12.03 3.43 7.87
N ASN A 306 -13.05 3.05 8.64
CA ASN A 306 -13.67 1.74 8.53
C ASN A 306 -14.41 1.57 7.19
N ALA A 307 -15.18 2.58 6.76
CA ALA A 307 -15.85 2.58 5.46
C ALA A 307 -14.83 2.41 4.32
N VAL A 308 -13.75 3.19 4.34
CA VAL A 308 -12.68 3.12 3.33
C VAL A 308 -12.01 1.74 3.29
N LYS A 309 -11.85 1.05 4.42
CA LYS A 309 -11.32 -0.32 4.44
C LYS A 309 -12.25 -1.29 3.69
N ILE A 310 -13.55 -1.25 3.99
CA ILE A 310 -14.55 -2.08 3.33
C ILE A 310 -14.61 -1.75 1.83
N GLU A 311 -14.61 -0.46 1.47
CA GLU A 311 -14.61 0.00 0.08
C GLU A 311 -13.35 -0.40 -0.69
N LYS A 312 -12.17 -0.41 -0.05
CA LYS A 312 -10.93 -0.87 -0.66
C LYS A 312 -10.97 -2.38 -0.93
N GLU A 313 -11.58 -3.13 -0.03
CA GLU A 313 -11.67 -4.59 -0.11
C GLU A 313 -12.71 -5.07 -1.13
N PHE A 314 -13.88 -4.42 -1.20
CA PHE A 314 -15.00 -4.87 -2.03
C PHE A 314 -15.38 -3.93 -3.19
N GLY A 315 -14.80 -2.72 -3.26
CA GLY A 315 -15.15 -1.73 -4.28
C GLY A 315 -14.76 -2.09 -5.70
N SER A 316 -13.88 -3.07 -5.89
CA SER A 316 -13.58 -3.66 -7.21
C SER A 316 -14.70 -4.57 -7.70
N VAL A 317 -15.47 -5.16 -6.78
CA VAL A 317 -16.58 -6.08 -7.05
C VAL A 317 -17.91 -5.32 -7.18
N LEU A 318 -18.15 -4.35 -6.29
CA LEU A 318 -19.36 -3.53 -6.28
C LEU A 318 -18.99 -2.05 -6.34
N ALA A 319 -18.87 -1.48 -7.53
CA ALA A 319 -18.46 -0.08 -7.69
C ALA A 319 -19.35 0.92 -6.92
N GLY A 320 -20.61 0.56 -6.66
CA GLY A 320 -21.59 1.39 -5.96
C GLY A 320 -21.28 1.68 -4.48
N ILE A 321 -20.40 0.91 -3.82
CA ILE A 321 -20.06 1.16 -2.41
C ILE A 321 -18.95 2.19 -2.22
N ARG A 322 -18.25 2.64 -3.28
CA ARG A 322 -17.04 3.49 -3.21
C ARG A 322 -17.30 4.96 -2.85
N LEU A 323 -18.38 5.24 -2.12
CA LEU A 323 -18.84 6.59 -1.83
C LEU A 323 -17.78 7.40 -1.06
N SER A 324 -17.21 6.85 0.00
CA SER A 324 -16.22 7.54 0.84
C SER A 324 -14.93 7.82 0.07
N HIS A 325 -14.50 6.86 -0.75
CA HIS A 325 -13.36 7.01 -1.64
C HIS A 325 -13.58 8.14 -2.66
N GLU A 326 -14.73 8.17 -3.34
CA GLU A 326 -15.05 9.21 -4.33
C GLU A 326 -15.16 10.59 -3.70
N ILE A 327 -15.79 10.70 -2.53
CA ILE A 327 -15.85 11.96 -1.77
C ILE A 327 -14.44 12.44 -1.44
N SER A 328 -13.59 11.59 -0.87
CA SER A 328 -12.21 11.95 -0.53
C SER A 328 -11.38 12.36 -1.76
N TYR A 329 -11.54 11.63 -2.86
CA TYR A 329 -10.85 11.92 -4.12
C TYR A 329 -11.26 13.29 -4.69
N LYS A 330 -12.57 13.59 -4.70
CA LYS A 330 -13.11 14.88 -5.18
C LYS A 330 -12.88 16.03 -4.20
N SER A 331 -12.79 15.75 -2.90
CA SER A 331 -12.61 16.76 -1.84
C SER A 331 -11.15 17.18 -1.64
N LYS A 332 -10.17 16.53 -2.30
CA LYS A 332 -8.78 17.02 -2.37
C LYS A 332 -8.71 18.30 -3.20
N PHE A 333 -9.25 19.39 -2.64
CA PHE A 333 -9.05 20.73 -3.13
C PHE A 333 -7.65 21.18 -2.74
N SER A 334 -6.80 21.48 -3.72
CA SER A 334 -5.45 22.01 -3.52
C SER A 334 -5.56 23.43 -2.93
N PHE A 335 -5.00 23.64 -1.73
CA PHE A 335 -4.88 24.96 -1.09
C PHE A 335 -3.88 25.90 -1.81
N ALA A 336 -3.31 25.50 -2.95
CA ALA A 336 -2.29 26.26 -3.68
C ALA A 336 -2.84 27.40 -4.58
N LYS A 337 -4.02 27.97 -4.28
CA LYS A 337 -4.60 29.06 -5.09
C LYS A 337 -5.01 30.33 -4.33
N PHE A 338 -4.63 30.43 -3.07
CA PHE A 338 -4.64 31.71 -2.35
C PHE A 338 -3.33 31.84 -1.58
N SER A 339 -2.29 32.32 -2.28
CA SER A 339 -1.12 32.98 -1.71
C SER A 339 -1.14 34.43 -2.16
#